data_AF-A0A7S0N9I1-F1
#
_entry.id   AF-A0A7S0N9I1-F1
#
_cell.length_a   1.000
_cell.length_b   1.000
_cell.length_c   1.000
_cell.angle_alpha   90.00
_cell.angle_beta   90.00
_cell.angle_gamma   90.00
#
_symmetry.space_group_name_H-M   'P 1'
#
loop_
_entity.id
_entity.type
_entity.pdbx_description
1 polymer ?
#
loop_
_entity_poly.entity_id
_entity_poly.type
_entity_poly.pdbx_seq_one_letter_code
_entity_poly.pdbx_strand_id
1 'polypeptide(L)'
;GRFYVIVSLREAEDLRSCIHIARRAAEGAGGPLVAGASAAVGIRLLPSGQLLDCSPGFEEPSGYQLNVAVQLSRFIDSATDYGEPALAILHRSLSASPTEVRARFFNEVRSCRRRPQIPVEDTPVGRFLTKASELGLLHRRRPPPP
;
A
#
# COMPACT_ATOMS: atom_id res chain seq x y z
N GLY A 1 4.08 5.01 14.57
CA GLY A 1 4.03 4.98 13.09
C GLY A 1 2.61 4.72 12.63
N ARG A 2 2.28 5.00 11.37
CA ARG A 2 0.97 4.67 10.77
C ARG A 2 1.07 3.31 10.07
N PHE A 3 -0.01 2.53 10.13
CA PHE A 3 -0.07 1.20 9.52
C PHE A 3 -1.14 1.20 8.42
N TYR A 4 -0.89 0.41 7.37
CA TYR A 4 -1.79 0.27 6.23
C TYR A 4 -2.00 -1.21 5.98
N VAL A 5 -3.26 -1.59 5.74
CA VAL A 5 -3.67 -2.95 5.42
C VAL A 5 -4.58 -2.88 4.20
N ILE A 6 -4.38 -3.80 3.26
CA ILE A 6 -5.27 -3.95 2.11
C ILE A 6 -6.30 -4.98 2.50
N VAL A 7 -7.57 -4.61 2.37
CA VAL A 7 -8.72 -5.45 2.69
C VAL A 7 -9.56 -5.69 1.44
N SER A 8 -10.31 -6.78 1.43
CA SER A 8 -11.34 -7.04 0.42
C SER A 8 -12.51 -6.07 0.57
N LEU A 9 -13.36 -5.99 -0.46
CA LEU A 9 -14.58 -5.16 -0.42
C LEU A 9 -15.54 -5.61 0.69
N ARG A 10 -15.62 -6.92 0.96
CA ARG A 10 -16.44 -7.47 2.03
C ARG A 10 -15.95 -7.04 3.41
N GLU A 11 -14.65 -7.19 3.66
CA GLU A 11 -14.04 -6.73 4.91
C GLU A 11 -14.17 -5.21 5.08
N ALA A 12 -14.07 -4.44 3.99
CA ALA A 12 -14.30 -3.00 4.02
C ALA A 12 -15.75 -2.63 4.40
N GLU A 13 -16.74 -3.38 3.92
CA GLU A 13 -18.15 -3.21 4.32
C GLU A 13 -18.37 -3.50 5.81
N ASP A 14 -17.78 -4.59 6.31
CA ASP A 14 -17.84 -4.97 7.73
C ASP A 14 -17.17 -3.88 8.61
N LEU A 15 -15.99 -3.40 8.22
CA LEU A 15 -15.29 -2.33 8.93
C LEU A 15 -16.08 -1.01 8.96
N ARG A 16 -16.77 -0.66 7.87
CA ARG A 16 -17.65 0.53 7.83
C ARG A 16 -18.82 0.39 8.79
N SER A 17 -19.39 -0.81 8.90
CA SER A 17 -20.44 -1.10 9.89
C SER A 17 -19.92 -0.88 11.31
N CYS A 18 -18.73 -1.40 11.63
CA CYS A 18 -18.10 -1.17 12.93
C CYS A 18 -17.83 0.33 13.20
N ILE A 19 -17.33 1.06 12.22
CA ILE A 19 -17.09 2.51 12.31
C ILE A 19 -18.38 3.26 12.65
N HIS A 20 -19.47 2.96 11.95
CA HIS A 20 -20.77 3.61 12.18
C HIS A 20 -21.35 3.27 13.56
N ILE A 21 -21.24 2.02 14.02
CA ILE A 21 -21.66 1.62 15.37
C ILE A 21 -20.84 2.39 16.41
N ALA A 22 -19.52 2.47 16.24
CA ALA A 22 -18.63 3.19 17.15
C ALA A 22 -18.93 4.70 17.18
N ARG A 23 -19.23 5.32 16.04
CA ARG A 23 -19.65 6.74 15.98
C ARG A 23 -20.92 7.00 16.78
N ARG A 24 -21.95 6.17 16.60
CA ARG A 24 -23.20 6.28 17.37
C ARG A 24 -22.98 6.10 18.87
N ALA A 25 -22.12 5.17 19.28
CA ALA A 25 -21.75 5.01 20.68
C ALA A 25 -20.94 6.20 21.21
N ALA A 26 -20.11 6.81 20.36
CA ALA A 26 -19.29 7.96 20.74
C ALA A 26 -20.12 9.21 21.03
N GLU A 27 -21.25 9.41 20.35
CA GLU A 27 -22.20 10.50 20.61
C GLU A 27 -22.83 10.45 22.02
N GLY A 28 -22.79 9.30 22.70
CA GLY A 28 -23.31 9.13 24.07
C GLY A 28 -22.23 9.05 25.18
N ALA A 29 -21.03 8.51 24.89
CA ALA A 29 -19.95 8.36 25.88
C ALA A 29 -18.52 8.20 25.30
N GLY A 30 -18.31 8.40 23.99
CA GLY A 30 -16.96 8.45 23.39
C GLY A 30 -16.08 7.21 23.54
N GLY A 31 -16.49 6.02 23.08
CA GLY A 31 -15.67 4.80 23.16
C GLY A 31 -14.71 4.61 21.97
N PRO A 32 -13.54 3.95 22.15
CA PRO A 32 -12.66 3.58 21.04
C PRO A 32 -13.31 2.53 20.13
N LEU A 33 -12.87 2.45 18.85
CA LEU A 33 -13.40 1.46 17.90
C LEU A 33 -13.24 0.02 18.40
N VAL A 34 -12.12 -0.26 19.06
CA VAL A 34 -11.84 -1.54 19.71
C VAL A 34 -11.71 -1.28 21.20
N ALA A 35 -12.51 -1.98 22.01
CA ALA A 35 -12.50 -1.83 23.46
C ALA A 35 -11.09 -2.06 24.03
N GLY A 36 -10.60 -1.12 24.84
CA GLY A 36 -9.27 -1.20 25.45
C GLY A 36 -8.09 -0.86 24.52
N ALA A 37 -8.32 -0.56 23.23
CA ALA A 37 -7.27 -0.17 22.30
C ALA A 37 -7.33 1.33 21.96
N SER A 38 -6.18 1.99 21.98
CA SER A 38 -6.03 3.34 21.43
C SER A 38 -5.69 3.25 19.94
N ALA A 39 -6.69 2.90 19.13
CA ALA A 39 -6.54 2.78 17.69
C ALA A 39 -7.73 3.42 16.98
N ALA A 40 -7.41 4.29 16.02
CA ALA A 40 -8.37 4.86 15.08
C ALA A 40 -8.02 4.41 13.66
N VAL A 41 -9.03 4.18 12.84
CA VAL A 41 -8.87 3.64 11.48
C VAL A 41 -9.58 4.54 10.47
N GLY A 42 -9.01 4.60 9.27
CA GLY A 42 -9.61 5.24 8.11
C GLY A 42 -9.63 4.23 6.97
N ILE A 43 -10.72 4.22 6.21
CA ILE A 43 -10.89 3.38 5.02
C ILE A 43 -10.70 4.26 3.80
N ARG A 44 -9.88 3.78 2.85
CA ARG A 44 -9.54 4.52 1.64
C ARG A 44 -9.82 3.71 0.39
N LEU A 45 -10.20 4.42 -0.67
CA LEU A 45 -10.36 3.84 -1.99
C LEU A 45 -9.02 3.80 -2.73
N LEU A 46 -8.72 2.68 -3.37
CA LEU A 46 -7.63 2.57 -4.32
C LEU A 46 -8.17 2.76 -5.75
N PRO A 47 -7.40 3.35 -6.68
CA PRO A 47 -6.02 3.82 -6.52
C PRO A 47 -5.89 5.26 -6.00
N SER A 48 -6.98 5.99 -5.73
CA SER A 48 -6.93 7.43 -5.44
C SER A 48 -6.36 7.78 -4.05
N GLY A 49 -6.43 6.87 -3.09
CA GLY A 49 -6.11 7.14 -1.68
C GLY A 49 -7.14 8.03 -0.98
N GLN A 50 -8.29 8.30 -1.63
CA GLN A 50 -9.36 9.12 -1.07
C GLN A 50 -9.93 8.46 0.19
N LEU A 51 -10.07 9.25 1.25
CA LEU A 51 -10.75 8.79 2.48
C LEU A 51 -12.23 8.59 2.17
N LEU A 52 -12.70 7.37 2.38
CA LEU A 52 -14.10 6.99 2.24
C LEU A 52 -14.83 7.14 3.57
N ASP A 53 -14.20 6.68 4.66
CA ASP A 53 -14.80 6.66 5.99
C ASP A 53 -13.73 6.57 7.09
N CYS A 54 -14.08 6.89 8.34
CA CYS A 54 -13.12 6.85 9.46
C CYS A 54 -13.77 6.70 10.85
N SER A 55 -13.09 6.03 11.77
CA SER A 55 -13.53 5.98 13.16
C SER A 55 -13.38 7.34 13.87
N PRO A 56 -14.07 7.56 15.00
CA PRO A 56 -13.79 8.70 15.87
C PRO A 56 -12.30 8.78 16.24
N GLY A 57 -11.77 10.00 16.33
CA GLY A 57 -10.36 10.24 16.67
C GLY A 57 -9.36 9.87 15.57
N PHE A 58 -9.82 9.55 14.35
CA PHE A 58 -8.92 9.32 13.23
C PHE A 58 -8.27 10.63 12.79
N GLU A 59 -6.94 10.62 12.73
CA GLU A 59 -6.13 11.71 12.20
C GLU A 59 -5.55 11.34 10.84
N GLU A 60 -5.52 12.29 9.91
CA GLU A 60 -4.93 12.09 8.59
C GLU A 60 -3.40 11.87 8.68
N PRO A 61 -2.84 10.88 7.96
CA PRO A 61 -1.40 10.72 7.83
C PRO A 61 -0.79 11.86 6.99
N SER A 62 0.53 12.00 7.03
CA SER A 62 1.20 12.92 6.10
C SER A 62 0.98 12.49 4.65
N GLY A 63 0.90 13.48 3.74
CA GLY A 63 0.68 13.21 2.31
C GLY A 63 1.73 12.28 1.71
N TYR A 64 2.97 12.35 2.19
CA TYR A 64 4.03 11.43 1.79
C TYR A 64 3.78 9.98 2.22
N GLN A 65 3.44 9.75 3.50
CA GLN A 65 3.16 8.40 4.01
C GLN A 65 1.97 7.77 3.27
N LEU A 66 0.91 8.55 3.06
CA LEU A 66 -0.24 8.12 2.30
C LEU A 66 0.15 7.75 0.86
N ASN A 67 0.92 8.60 0.18
CA ASN A 67 1.33 8.34 -1.19
C ASN A 67 2.16 7.05 -1.29
N VAL A 68 3.09 6.81 -0.36
CA VAL A 68 3.87 5.56 -0.30
C VAL A 68 2.94 4.35 -0.18
N ALA A 69 1.99 4.39 0.76
CA ALA A 69 1.04 3.30 0.95
C ALA A 69 0.17 3.04 -0.29
N VAL A 70 -0.29 4.10 -0.96
CA VAL A 70 -1.07 4.00 -2.21
C VAL A 70 -0.26 3.34 -3.32
N GLN A 71 0.98 3.78 -3.57
CA GLN A 71 1.80 3.19 -4.64
C GLN A 71 2.15 1.72 -4.36
N LEU A 72 2.45 1.37 -3.10
CA LEU A 72 2.67 -0.03 -2.72
C LEU A 72 1.40 -0.88 -2.88
N SER A 73 0.24 -0.32 -2.55
CA SER A 73 -1.03 -1.04 -2.71
C SER A 73 -1.39 -1.25 -4.17
N ARG A 74 -1.10 -0.27 -5.05
CA ARG A 74 -1.22 -0.43 -6.50
C ARG A 74 -0.31 -1.53 -7.03
N PHE A 75 0.88 -1.70 -6.46
CA PHE A 75 1.83 -2.75 -6.87
C PHE A 75 1.27 -4.12 -6.53
N ILE A 76 0.69 -4.26 -5.33
CA ILE A 76 -0.02 -5.47 -4.90
C ILE A 76 -1.29 -5.71 -5.73
N ASP A 77 -1.99 -4.66 -6.20
CA ASP A 77 -3.11 -4.78 -7.14
C ASP A 77 -2.69 -5.00 -8.61
N SER A 78 -1.41 -5.29 -8.85
CA SER A 78 -0.85 -5.56 -10.18
C SER A 78 -1.06 -4.42 -11.20
N ALA A 79 -1.09 -3.16 -10.73
CA ALA A 79 -1.13 -2.01 -11.62
C ALA A 79 0.12 -1.95 -12.50
N THR A 80 -0.01 -1.43 -13.72
CA THR A 80 1.10 -1.30 -14.69
C THR A 80 1.38 0.15 -15.07
N ASP A 81 0.44 1.05 -14.79
CA ASP A 81 0.39 2.45 -15.18
C ASP A 81 1.07 3.36 -14.14
N TYR A 82 2.38 3.26 -14.01
CA TYR A 82 3.15 4.12 -13.09
C TYR A 82 3.76 5.33 -13.80
N GLY A 83 3.64 6.49 -13.15
CA GLY A 83 4.48 7.64 -13.45
C GLY A 83 5.84 7.54 -12.76
N GLU A 84 6.84 8.28 -13.27
CA GLU A 84 8.21 8.30 -12.73
C GLU A 84 8.28 8.61 -11.22
N PRO A 85 7.51 9.56 -10.64
CA PRO A 85 7.53 9.79 -9.19
C PRO A 85 7.06 8.58 -8.38
N ALA A 86 6.10 7.82 -8.91
CA ALA A 86 5.58 6.63 -8.25
C ALA A 86 6.56 5.45 -8.36
N LEU A 87 7.28 5.32 -9.48
CA LEU A 87 8.37 4.35 -9.62
C LEU A 87 9.51 4.63 -8.63
N ALA A 88 9.88 5.90 -8.42
CA ALA A 88 10.89 6.27 -7.45
C ALA A 88 10.50 5.86 -6.01
N ILE A 89 9.21 5.95 -5.68
CA ILE A 89 8.66 5.44 -4.41
C ILE A 89 8.82 3.92 -4.33
N LEU A 90 8.45 3.17 -5.37
CA LEU A 90 8.61 1.71 -5.38
C LEU A 90 10.07 1.30 -5.24
N HIS A 91 10.99 1.94 -5.96
CA HIS A 91 12.42 1.66 -5.88
C HIS A 91 12.99 1.89 -4.48
N ARG A 92 12.54 2.94 -3.78
CA ARG A 92 12.95 3.23 -2.41
C ARG A 92 12.37 2.22 -1.43
N SER A 93 11.07 1.99 -1.49
CA SER A 93 10.33 1.15 -0.54
C SER A 93 10.65 -0.34 -0.69
N LEU A 94 10.95 -0.80 -1.90
CA LEU A 94 11.27 -2.21 -2.20
C LEU A 94 12.75 -2.39 -2.56
N SER A 95 13.61 -1.51 -2.05
CA SER A 95 15.06 -1.54 -2.30
C SER A 95 15.75 -2.77 -1.72
N ALA A 96 15.24 -3.30 -0.60
CA ALA A 96 15.77 -4.51 0.04
C ALA A 96 15.42 -5.80 -0.73
N SER A 97 14.38 -5.78 -1.56
CA SER A 97 13.94 -6.94 -2.33
C SER A 97 14.66 -7.00 -3.68
N PRO A 98 15.39 -8.09 -3.99
CA PRO A 98 16.00 -8.29 -5.30
C PRO A 98 14.97 -8.20 -6.43
N THR A 99 15.42 -7.75 -7.58
CA THR A 99 14.57 -7.50 -8.76
C THR A 99 13.82 -8.77 -9.18
N GLU A 100 14.47 -9.93 -9.13
CA GLU A 100 13.91 -11.24 -9.45
C GLU A 100 12.80 -11.64 -8.48
N VAL A 101 12.97 -11.34 -7.19
CA VAL A 101 11.97 -11.63 -6.14
C VAL A 101 10.74 -10.74 -6.34
N ARG A 102 10.93 -9.46 -6.67
CA ARG A 102 9.83 -8.54 -6.98
C ARG A 102 9.05 -8.98 -8.21
N ALA A 103 9.76 -9.39 -9.27
CA ALA A 103 9.15 -9.86 -10.50
C ALA A 103 8.34 -11.14 -10.26
N ARG A 104 8.89 -12.10 -9.51
CA ARG A 104 8.18 -13.33 -9.13
C ARG A 104 6.92 -13.02 -8.34
N PHE A 105 7.02 -12.23 -7.27
CA PHE A 105 5.86 -11.85 -6.46
C PHE A 105 4.77 -11.17 -7.31
N PHE A 106 5.16 -10.20 -8.14
CA PHE A 106 4.22 -9.49 -8.99
C PHE A 106 3.49 -10.44 -9.95
N ASN A 107 4.23 -11.37 -10.59
CA ASN A 107 3.65 -12.33 -11.52
C ASN A 107 2.75 -13.36 -10.83
N GLU A 108 3.13 -13.86 -9.65
CA GLU A 108 2.30 -14.76 -8.85
C GLU A 108 0.98 -14.09 -8.46
N VAL A 109 1.03 -12.89 -7.89
CA VAL A 109 -0.18 -12.14 -7.53
C VAL A 109 -1.04 -11.83 -8.74
N ARG A 110 -0.40 -11.40 -9.84
CA ARG A 110 -1.08 -11.04 -11.09
C ARG A 110 -1.77 -12.26 -11.72
N SER A 111 -1.19 -13.46 -11.64
CA SER A 111 -1.78 -14.71 -12.17
C SER A 111 -3.08 -15.12 -11.48
N CYS A 112 -3.26 -14.74 -10.21
CA CYS A 112 -4.48 -14.97 -9.46
C CYS A 112 -5.61 -13.98 -9.81
N ARG A 113 -5.32 -12.93 -10.61
CA ARG A 113 -6.29 -11.88 -10.96
C ARG A 113 -7.09 -12.29 -12.20
N ARG A 114 -8.39 -12.00 -12.15
CA ARG A 114 -9.33 -12.23 -13.26
C ARG A 114 -9.17 -11.23 -14.42
N ARG A 115 -8.38 -10.16 -14.26
CA ARG A 115 -8.17 -9.13 -15.29
C ARG A 115 -7.33 -9.71 -16.45
N PRO A 116 -7.58 -9.29 -17.72
CA PRO A 116 -6.77 -9.70 -18.86
C PRO A 116 -5.28 -9.41 -18.63
N GLN A 117 -4.46 -10.42 -18.90
CA GLN A 117 -3.03 -10.38 -18.64
C GLN A 117 -2.31 -9.72 -19.82
N ILE A 118 -2.19 -8.39 -19.80
CA ILE A 118 -1.46 -7.63 -20.82
C ILE A 118 0.06 -7.77 -20.62
N PRO A 119 0.87 -7.99 -21.67
CA PRO A 119 2.33 -7.98 -21.59
C PRO A 119 2.84 -6.79 -20.75
N VAL A 120 3.68 -7.06 -19.76
CA VAL A 120 4.13 -6.05 -18.78
C VAL A 120 5.52 -5.51 -19.12
N GLU A 121 6.21 -6.11 -20.06
CA GLU A 121 7.60 -5.85 -20.42
C GLU A 121 7.81 -4.39 -20.83
N ASP A 122 6.89 -3.86 -21.64
CA ASP A 122 6.92 -2.49 -22.15
C ASP A 122 6.28 -1.46 -21.18
N THR A 123 5.77 -1.93 -20.05
CA THR A 123 5.11 -1.05 -19.08
C THR A 123 6.13 -0.40 -18.14
N PRO A 124 5.80 0.76 -17.54
CA PRO A 124 6.61 1.37 -16.49
C PRO A 124 6.97 0.41 -15.35
N VAL A 125 6.04 -0.46 -14.93
CA VAL A 125 6.32 -1.46 -13.89
C VAL A 125 7.26 -2.57 -14.39
N GLY A 126 7.18 -2.96 -15.67
CA GLY A 126 8.12 -3.91 -16.28
C GLY A 126 9.56 -3.42 -16.18
N ARG A 127 9.80 -2.13 -16.49
CA ARG A 127 11.11 -1.49 -16.31
C ARG A 127 11.58 -1.55 -14.85
N PHE A 128 10.69 -1.35 -13.88
CA PHE A 128 11.00 -1.49 -12.44
C PHE A 128 11.33 -2.93 -12.02
N LEU A 129 10.68 -3.91 -12.66
CA LEU A 129 10.85 -5.34 -12.41
C LEU A 129 12.08 -5.94 -13.12
N THR A 130 12.71 -5.21 -14.04
CA THR A 130 13.92 -5.67 -14.75
C THR A 130 15.15 -4.85 -14.39
N LYS A 131 15.00 -3.53 -14.19
CA LYS A 131 16.12 -2.65 -13.88
C LYS A 131 16.51 -2.81 -12.41
N ALA A 132 17.79 -3.12 -12.15
CA ALA A 132 18.34 -3.11 -10.80
C ALA A 132 18.17 -1.72 -10.18
N SER A 133 17.74 -1.65 -8.92
CA SER A 133 17.68 -0.40 -8.18
C SER A 133 19.07 0.22 -8.10
N GLU A 134 19.22 1.49 -8.50
CA GLU A 134 20.49 2.24 -8.42
C GLU A 134 21.05 2.25 -6.98
N LEU A 135 20.16 2.23 -5.99
CA LEU A 135 20.51 2.17 -4.57
C LEU A 135 21.05 0.79 -4.15
N GLY A 136 20.58 -0.29 -4.77
CA GLY A 136 21.13 -1.64 -4.57
C GLY A 136 22.51 -1.80 -5.22
N LEU A 137 22.74 -1.14 -6.36
CA LEU A 137 24.05 -1.06 -7.00
C LEU A 137 25.07 -0.30 -6.14
N LEU A 138 24.64 0.77 -5.47
CA LEU A 138 25.49 1.52 -4.53
C LEU A 138 25.85 0.71 -3.28
N HIS A 139 24.90 -0.02 -2.68
CA HIS A 139 25.18 -0.87 -1.52
C HIS A 139 26.12 -2.04 -1.84
N ARG A 140 26.07 -2.60 -3.05
CA ARG A 140 27.03 -3.63 -3.51
C ARG A 140 28.45 -3.10 -3.69
N ARG A 141 28.64 -1.78 -3.83
CA ARG A 141 29.96 -1.15 -4.00
C ARG A 141 30.61 -0.75 -2.68
N ARG A 142 29.94 -0.92 -1.53
CA ARG A 142 30.54 -0.63 -0.24
C ARG A 142 31.42 -1.84 0.16
N PRO A 143 32.75 -1.69 0.25
CA PRO A 143 33.61 -2.77 0.73
C PRO A 143 33.22 -3.15 2.17
N PRO A 144 33.39 -4.42 2.57
CA PRO A 144 33.08 -4.84 3.94
C PRO A 144 33.93 -4.03 4.93
N PRO A 145 33.38 -3.71 6.13
CA PRO A 145 34.16 -3.05 7.17
C PRO A 145 35.35 -3.94 7.59
N PRO A 146 36.47 -3.32 8.02
CA PRO A 146 37.69 -4.03 8.41
C PRO A 146 37.49 -4.94 9.62
#